data_AF-A0A2S5CCJ4-F1
#
_entry.id   AF-A0A2S5CCJ4-F1
#
_cell.length_a   1.000
_cell.length_b   1.000
_cell.length_c   1.000
_cell.angle_alpha   90.00
_cell.angle_beta   90.00
_cell.angle_gamma   90.00
#
_symmetry.space_group_name_H-M   'P 1'
#
loop_
_entity.id
_entity.type
_entity.pdbx_description
1 polymer ?
#
loop_
_entity_poly.entity_id
_entity_poly.type
_entity_poly.pdbx_seq_one_letter_code
_entity_poly.pdbx_strand_id
1 'polypeptide(L)'
;MSDIIYLKLCGEQQGDISADCGTQASIGNRFQLGHENEIFAFSLSNGITGTSKGANFKALNFCKLIDKSSPLLMTAITNNEKLQLEFNLYRISRYGMWEKYFYIELRGASISAINVSISNNNLDTEAITVRYDYIRCKHLTANTEFSYLALPADYNSLFNHTAQTEKPLQTINSKAAGQLLAAGGIYNGNIEGFGKAAEQLGGDAQAGYKQVMDNRGLIVAGASLAAILTMGKIKFPELGEPGELEGLERFGARGTYTGREFEPALAGGPIENLSTEGAIIDQAGIATIEKHLSRFAADPANDVMVERLKRIERGEIPPEQIDLNYYTHECREFERYCILGWETGEPEGVEGYKLWNHVHTATLEDFKLKGELEDLYHPEALE
;
A
#
# COMPACT_ATOMS: atom_id res chain seq x y z
N MET A 1 -8.97 -32.36 -15.42
CA MET A 1 -7.95 -31.40 -15.90
C MET A 1 -7.37 -30.77 -14.66
N SER A 2 -6.05 -30.80 -14.49
CA SER A 2 -5.37 -30.21 -13.34
C SER A 2 -5.56 -28.69 -13.33
N ASP A 3 -5.56 -28.10 -12.13
CA ASP A 3 -5.58 -26.64 -11.96
C ASP A 3 -4.34 -26.04 -12.63
N ILE A 4 -4.54 -24.93 -13.34
CA ILE A 4 -3.46 -24.21 -14.04
C ILE A 4 -2.90 -23.15 -13.09
N ILE A 5 -1.57 -23.12 -12.94
CA ILE A 5 -0.88 -22.16 -12.09
C ILE A 5 0.11 -21.38 -12.93
N TYR A 6 -0.02 -20.06 -12.91
CA TYR A 6 0.95 -19.14 -13.50
C TYR A 6 1.68 -18.38 -12.41
N LEU A 7 2.98 -18.22 -12.59
CA LEU A 7 3.87 -17.52 -11.68
C LEU A 7 4.44 -16.30 -12.39
N LYS A 8 4.21 -15.12 -11.83
CA LYS A 8 5.02 -13.94 -12.13
C LYS A 8 6.13 -13.84 -11.08
N LEU A 9 7.35 -13.66 -11.53
CA LEU A 9 8.54 -13.68 -10.70
C LEU A 9 9.41 -12.46 -11.02
N CYS A 10 9.63 -11.64 -10.00
CA CYS A 10 10.53 -10.50 -10.08
C CYS A 10 11.65 -10.66 -9.06
N GLY A 11 12.89 -10.45 -9.49
CA GLY A 11 14.04 -10.30 -8.61
C GLY A 11 14.36 -8.83 -8.36
N GLU A 12 14.87 -8.52 -7.19
CA GLU A 12 15.35 -7.19 -6.80
C GLU A 12 16.46 -6.66 -7.73
N GLN A 13 17.39 -7.53 -8.14
CA GLN A 13 18.53 -7.17 -8.98
C GLN A 13 18.25 -7.46 -10.46
N GLN A 14 17.59 -8.58 -10.74
CA GLN A 14 17.35 -9.07 -12.10
C GLN A 14 16.09 -8.47 -12.76
N GLY A 15 15.21 -7.83 -12.00
CA GLY A 15 13.94 -7.30 -12.51
C GLY A 15 12.95 -8.42 -12.84
N ASP A 16 12.18 -8.28 -13.92
CA ASP A 16 11.17 -9.27 -14.31
C ASP A 16 11.82 -10.54 -14.88
N ILE A 17 12.06 -11.52 -14.00
CA ILE A 17 12.63 -12.83 -14.33
C ILE A 17 11.64 -13.65 -15.17
N SER A 18 10.33 -13.49 -14.93
CA SER A 18 9.27 -14.19 -15.65
C SER A 18 9.02 -13.67 -17.08
N ALA A 19 9.56 -12.51 -17.44
CA ALA A 19 9.43 -11.95 -18.78
C ALA A 19 9.83 -12.96 -19.87
N ASP A 20 8.99 -13.09 -20.89
CA ASP A 20 9.10 -14.05 -22.00
C ASP A 20 9.23 -15.54 -21.63
N CYS A 21 9.03 -15.94 -20.37
CA CYS A 21 9.17 -17.35 -19.96
C CYS A 21 8.07 -18.24 -20.54
N GLY A 22 6.88 -17.68 -20.76
CA GLY A 22 5.74 -18.37 -21.36
C GLY A 22 5.72 -18.33 -22.88
N THR A 23 6.82 -17.99 -23.55
CA THR A 23 6.91 -17.91 -25.01
C THR A 23 7.35 -19.22 -25.66
N GLN A 24 7.13 -19.35 -26.97
CA GLN A 24 7.56 -20.51 -27.75
C GLN A 24 9.08 -20.73 -27.70
N ALA A 25 9.88 -19.66 -27.63
CA ALA A 25 11.33 -19.75 -27.54
C ALA A 25 11.80 -20.39 -26.22
N SER A 26 11.00 -20.23 -25.16
CA SER A 26 11.32 -20.68 -23.81
C SER A 26 10.82 -22.11 -23.54
N ILE A 27 9.54 -22.40 -23.81
CA ILE A 27 8.90 -23.68 -23.46
C ILE A 27 8.37 -24.47 -24.67
N GLY A 28 8.76 -24.07 -25.89
CA GLY A 28 8.37 -24.74 -27.12
C GLY A 28 6.85 -24.73 -27.33
N ASN A 29 6.29 -25.83 -27.80
CA ASN A 29 4.86 -25.96 -28.11
C ASN A 29 3.93 -25.94 -26.88
N ARG A 30 4.45 -25.76 -25.67
CA ARG A 30 3.66 -25.67 -24.44
C ARG A 30 3.28 -24.23 -24.07
N PHE A 31 3.74 -23.27 -24.86
CA PHE A 31 3.40 -21.86 -24.70
C PHE A 31 1.89 -21.63 -24.81
N GLN A 32 1.38 -20.64 -24.09
CA GLN A 32 -0.02 -20.26 -24.11
C GLN A 32 -0.14 -18.76 -24.34
N LEU A 33 -1.02 -18.36 -25.25
CA LEU A 33 -1.26 -16.96 -25.58
C LEU A 33 -1.83 -16.20 -24.37
N GLY A 34 -1.31 -15.00 -24.11
CA GLY A 34 -1.71 -14.15 -23.00
C GLY A 34 -0.97 -14.43 -21.68
N HIS A 35 -0.03 -15.39 -21.69
CA HIS A 35 0.79 -15.80 -20.55
C HIS A 35 2.29 -15.71 -20.87
N GLU A 36 2.69 -14.86 -21.82
CA GLU A 36 4.06 -14.78 -22.32
C GLU A 36 5.07 -14.36 -21.24
N ASN A 37 4.63 -13.51 -20.30
CA ASN A 37 5.44 -13.00 -19.19
C ASN A 37 5.14 -13.71 -17.86
N GLU A 38 4.61 -14.93 -17.93
CA GLU A 38 4.35 -15.76 -16.76
C GLU A 38 4.98 -17.13 -16.95
N ILE A 39 5.48 -17.69 -15.85
CA ILE A 39 6.03 -19.03 -15.77
C ILE A 39 4.90 -20.01 -15.49
N PHE A 40 4.87 -21.13 -16.21
CA PHE A 40 3.90 -22.19 -15.96
C PHE A 40 4.39 -23.12 -14.83
N ALA A 41 3.62 -23.23 -13.75
CA ALA A 41 3.92 -24.11 -12.61
C ALA A 41 2.95 -25.31 -12.56
N PHE A 42 3.50 -26.52 -12.41
CA PHE A 42 2.73 -27.78 -12.36
C PHE A 42 2.19 -28.11 -10.98
N SER A 43 2.95 -27.74 -9.95
CA SER A 43 2.60 -28.05 -8.58
C SER A 43 3.05 -26.93 -7.66
N LEU A 44 2.26 -26.75 -6.61
CA LEU A 44 2.49 -25.80 -5.54
C LEU A 44 2.16 -26.53 -4.23
N SER A 45 3.10 -26.52 -3.30
CA SER A 45 2.94 -27.10 -1.98
C SER A 45 3.41 -26.09 -0.96
N ASN A 46 2.50 -25.66 -0.10
CA ASN A 46 2.80 -24.82 1.05
C ASN A 46 2.37 -25.55 2.32
N GLY A 47 3.22 -25.53 3.34
CA GLY A 47 2.94 -26.15 4.63
C GLY A 47 2.89 -25.10 5.72
N ILE A 48 1.80 -25.06 6.49
CA ILE A 48 1.71 -24.23 7.69
C ILE A 48 1.40 -25.18 8.84
N THR A 49 2.28 -25.24 9.83
CA THR A 49 2.08 -26.06 11.02
C THR A 49 1.72 -25.16 12.18
N GLY A 50 0.49 -25.29 12.69
CA GLY A 50 0.08 -24.62 13.91
C GLY A 50 0.77 -25.25 15.11
N THR A 51 1.52 -24.45 15.85
CA THR A 51 1.84 -24.76 17.25
C THR A 51 0.76 -24.12 18.11
N SER A 52 0.46 -24.68 19.29
CA SER A 52 -0.51 -24.10 20.24
C SER A 52 -0.16 -22.68 20.71
N LYS A 53 0.99 -22.14 20.30
CA LYS A 53 1.50 -20.79 20.59
C LYS A 53 1.75 -19.93 19.34
N GLY A 54 1.42 -20.40 18.13
CA GLY A 54 1.65 -19.65 16.89
C GLY A 54 1.83 -20.54 15.64
N ALA A 55 1.72 -19.96 14.45
CA ALA A 55 1.89 -20.69 13.20
C ALA A 55 3.38 -20.72 12.76
N ASN A 56 3.91 -21.92 12.48
CA ASN A 56 5.21 -22.09 11.86
C ASN A 56 5.02 -22.29 10.35
N PHE A 57 5.41 -21.28 9.58
CA PHE A 57 5.35 -21.30 8.13
C PHE A 57 6.52 -22.10 7.58
N LYS A 58 6.23 -23.07 6.71
CA LYS A 58 7.24 -23.82 5.98
C LYS A 58 7.57 -23.12 4.68
N ALA A 59 8.76 -23.41 4.15
CA ALA A 59 9.13 -23.00 2.82
C ALA A 59 8.11 -23.51 1.79
N LEU A 60 7.79 -22.67 0.82
CA LEU A 60 6.88 -23.00 -0.26
C LEU A 60 7.66 -23.70 -1.36
N ASN A 61 7.14 -24.81 -1.84
CA ASN A 61 7.72 -25.59 -2.91
C ASN A 61 6.85 -25.49 -4.15
N PHE A 62 7.45 -25.20 -5.30
CA PHE A 62 6.75 -25.28 -6.58
C PHE A 62 7.60 -25.98 -7.62
N CYS A 63 6.95 -26.55 -8.62
CA CYS A 63 7.59 -27.25 -9.73
C CYS A 63 7.22 -26.59 -11.06
N LYS A 64 8.20 -26.36 -11.92
CA LYS A 64 8.02 -25.81 -13.27
C LYS A 64 8.87 -26.57 -14.29
N LEU A 65 8.69 -26.26 -15.58
CA LEU A 65 9.59 -26.74 -16.63
C LEU A 65 10.94 -26.04 -16.56
N ILE A 66 11.96 -26.67 -17.15
CA ILE A 66 13.15 -25.94 -17.57
C ILE A 66 12.74 -24.93 -18.64
N ASP A 67 13.02 -23.65 -18.42
CA ASP A 67 12.60 -22.54 -19.29
C ASP A 67 13.64 -21.39 -19.24
N LYS A 68 13.34 -20.24 -19.85
CA LYS A 68 14.22 -19.05 -19.86
C LYS A 68 14.62 -18.58 -18.45
N SER A 69 13.77 -18.75 -17.44
CA SER A 69 14.05 -18.33 -16.06
C SER A 69 15.00 -19.27 -15.31
N SER A 70 15.20 -20.52 -15.76
CA SER A 70 16.06 -21.50 -15.08
C SER A 70 17.47 -20.98 -14.76
N PRO A 71 18.24 -20.37 -15.70
CA PRO A 71 19.55 -19.77 -15.38
C PRO A 71 19.45 -18.51 -14.50
N LEU A 72 18.34 -17.75 -14.58
CA LEU A 72 18.11 -16.56 -13.76
C LEU A 72 17.84 -16.94 -12.30
N LEU A 73 17.10 -18.03 -12.08
CA LEU A 73 16.89 -18.64 -10.76
C LEU A 73 18.21 -19.15 -10.16
N MET A 74 19.11 -19.71 -10.98
CA MET A 74 20.44 -20.11 -10.54
C MET A 74 21.29 -18.90 -10.10
N THR A 75 21.12 -17.76 -10.79
CA THR A 75 21.76 -16.49 -10.40
C THR A 75 21.17 -15.98 -9.08
N ALA A 76 19.84 -16.01 -8.94
CA ALA A 76 19.14 -15.56 -7.74
C ALA A 76 19.55 -16.35 -6.49
N ILE A 77 19.64 -17.69 -6.58
CA ILE A 77 20.10 -18.51 -5.44
C ILE A 77 21.58 -18.26 -5.12
N THR A 78 22.44 -18.08 -6.13
CA THR A 78 23.88 -17.85 -5.92
C THR A 78 24.14 -16.51 -5.24
N ASN A 79 23.38 -15.49 -5.60
CA ASN A 79 23.50 -14.14 -5.05
C ASN A 79 22.63 -13.93 -3.80
N ASN A 80 21.87 -14.94 -3.37
CA ASN A 80 20.87 -14.83 -2.31
C ASN A 80 19.92 -13.62 -2.52
N GLU A 81 19.50 -13.43 -3.77
CA GLU A 81 18.66 -12.32 -4.20
C GLU A 81 17.25 -12.46 -3.60
N LYS A 82 16.66 -11.33 -3.17
CA LYS A 82 15.27 -11.29 -2.74
C LYS A 82 14.33 -11.20 -3.94
N LEU A 83 13.24 -11.96 -3.84
CA LEU A 83 12.30 -12.18 -4.92
C LEU A 83 10.88 -11.82 -4.47
N GLN A 84 10.08 -11.39 -5.43
CA GLN A 84 8.64 -11.28 -5.34
C GLN A 84 8.01 -12.32 -6.26
N LEU A 85 7.13 -13.16 -5.70
CA LEU A 85 6.43 -14.22 -6.44
C LEU A 85 4.94 -14.00 -6.37
N GLU A 86 4.27 -14.05 -7.51
CA GLU A 86 2.82 -13.96 -7.61
C GLU A 86 2.28 -15.17 -8.36
N PHE A 87 1.57 -16.05 -7.65
CA PHE A 87 0.91 -17.21 -8.21
C PHE A 87 -0.57 -16.91 -8.48
N ASN A 88 -0.95 -17.03 -9.75
CA ASN A 88 -2.32 -16.95 -10.22
C ASN A 88 -2.83 -18.38 -10.47
N LEU A 89 -3.82 -18.83 -9.69
CA LEU A 89 -4.44 -20.14 -9.84
C LEU A 89 -5.76 -20.01 -10.61
N TYR A 90 -5.90 -20.85 -11.63
CA TYR A 90 -7.02 -20.88 -12.54
C TYR A 90 -7.83 -22.15 -12.41
N ARG A 91 -9.16 -22.01 -12.53
CA ARG A 91 -10.09 -23.13 -12.63
C ARG A 91 -11.09 -22.89 -13.76
N ILE A 92 -11.81 -23.94 -14.14
CA ILE A 92 -12.92 -23.83 -15.08
C ILE A 92 -14.16 -23.33 -14.33
N SER A 93 -14.69 -22.19 -14.72
CA SER A 93 -15.94 -21.61 -14.21
C SER A 93 -17.16 -22.45 -14.61
N ARG A 94 -18.32 -22.17 -14.00
CA ARG A 94 -19.61 -22.80 -14.37
C ARG A 94 -19.98 -22.61 -15.86
N TYR A 95 -19.40 -21.62 -16.52
CA TYR A 95 -19.64 -21.29 -17.93
C TYR A 95 -18.62 -21.95 -18.87
N GLY A 96 -17.73 -22.82 -18.37
CA GLY A 96 -16.70 -23.48 -19.16
C GLY A 96 -15.49 -22.60 -19.48
N MET A 97 -15.43 -21.38 -18.95
CA MET A 97 -14.33 -20.43 -19.16
C MET A 97 -13.30 -20.53 -18.04
N TRP A 98 -12.02 -20.36 -18.36
CA TRP A 98 -10.97 -20.20 -17.36
C TRP A 98 -11.17 -18.91 -16.56
N GLU A 99 -11.15 -19.03 -15.23
CA GLU A 99 -11.20 -17.89 -14.32
C GLU A 99 -10.07 -17.98 -13.28
N LYS A 100 -9.44 -16.83 -12.98
CA LYS A 100 -8.57 -16.71 -11.81
C LYS A 100 -9.46 -16.80 -10.58
N TYR A 101 -9.24 -17.80 -9.72
CA TYR A 101 -10.06 -17.96 -8.52
C TYR A 101 -9.26 -17.80 -7.23
N PHE A 102 -7.94 -18.03 -7.26
CA PHE A 102 -7.08 -17.94 -6.10
C PHE A 102 -5.75 -17.27 -6.47
N TYR A 103 -5.23 -16.47 -5.54
CA TYR A 103 -4.02 -15.69 -5.69
C TYR A 103 -3.13 -15.88 -4.48
N ILE A 104 -1.84 -16.14 -4.71
CA ILE A 104 -0.83 -16.23 -3.65
C ILE A 104 0.32 -15.29 -4.00
N GLU A 105 0.66 -14.40 -3.08
CA GLU A 105 1.79 -13.49 -3.20
C GLU A 105 2.81 -13.81 -2.11
N LEU A 106 4.09 -13.89 -2.50
CA LEU A 106 5.22 -13.97 -1.58
C LEU A 106 6.10 -12.75 -1.78
N ARG A 107 6.54 -12.12 -0.68
CA ARG A 107 7.52 -11.03 -0.70
C ARG A 107 8.69 -11.37 0.22
N GLY A 108 9.84 -10.76 -0.07
CA GLY A 108 11.11 -11.08 0.60
C GLY A 108 11.57 -12.51 0.37
N ALA A 109 11.10 -13.13 -0.71
CA ALA A 109 11.35 -14.55 -0.93
C ALA A 109 12.81 -14.78 -1.30
N SER A 110 13.45 -15.79 -0.71
CA SER A 110 14.77 -16.25 -1.13
C SER A 110 14.73 -17.72 -1.49
N ILE A 111 15.44 -18.08 -2.55
CA ILE A 111 15.52 -19.47 -2.98
C ILE A 111 16.45 -20.20 -2.03
N SER A 112 15.94 -21.29 -1.45
CA SER A 112 16.71 -22.14 -0.54
C SER A 112 17.24 -23.41 -1.20
N ALA A 113 16.55 -23.91 -2.24
CA ALA A 113 16.99 -25.05 -3.02
C ALA A 113 16.39 -25.02 -4.43
N ILE A 114 17.15 -25.52 -5.41
CA ILE A 114 16.69 -25.83 -6.77
C ILE A 114 17.10 -27.26 -7.06
N ASN A 115 16.15 -28.12 -7.41
CA ASN A 115 16.39 -29.50 -7.78
C ASN A 115 15.92 -29.74 -9.21
N VAL A 116 16.84 -29.98 -10.13
CA VAL A 116 16.53 -30.28 -11.54
C VAL A 116 16.41 -31.79 -11.72
N SER A 117 15.33 -32.24 -12.34
CA SER A 117 15.07 -33.63 -12.68
C SER A 117 14.88 -33.78 -14.19
N ILE A 118 15.82 -34.49 -14.81
CA ILE A 118 15.80 -34.86 -16.23
C ILE A 118 15.73 -36.37 -16.28
N SER A 119 14.68 -36.90 -16.90
CA SER A 119 14.49 -38.35 -17.00
C SER A 119 13.80 -38.75 -18.30
N ASN A 120 14.17 -39.92 -18.82
CA ASN A 120 13.60 -40.42 -20.06
C ASN A 120 12.07 -40.58 -19.93
N ASN A 121 11.33 -40.11 -20.95
CA ASN A 121 9.87 -40.15 -21.06
C ASN A 121 9.08 -39.28 -20.06
N ASN A 122 9.74 -38.44 -19.26
CA ASN A 122 9.08 -37.44 -18.44
C ASN A 122 9.41 -36.03 -18.95
N LEU A 123 8.68 -35.04 -18.43
CA LEU A 123 9.04 -33.64 -18.66
C LEU A 123 10.24 -33.28 -17.80
N ASP A 124 11.19 -32.57 -18.39
CA ASP A 124 12.32 -31.99 -17.67
C ASP A 124 11.78 -30.89 -16.76
N THR A 125 11.95 -31.08 -15.47
CA THR A 125 11.34 -30.25 -14.44
C THR A 125 12.37 -29.76 -13.45
N GLU A 126 12.04 -28.65 -12.82
CA GLU A 126 12.79 -28.09 -11.71
C GLU A 126 11.84 -27.82 -10.54
N ALA A 127 12.23 -28.31 -9.36
CA ALA A 127 11.55 -28.08 -8.10
C ALA A 127 12.30 -27.02 -7.30
N ILE A 128 11.62 -25.91 -7.00
CA ILE A 128 12.18 -24.74 -6.32
C ILE A 128 11.56 -24.65 -4.94
N THR A 129 12.41 -24.55 -3.91
CA THR A 129 12.01 -24.32 -2.52
C THR A 129 12.34 -22.89 -2.13
N VAL A 130 11.32 -22.12 -1.74
CA VAL A 130 11.42 -20.69 -1.43
C VAL A 130 11.05 -20.45 0.03
N ARG A 131 11.94 -19.77 0.76
CA ARG A 131 11.60 -19.15 2.04
C ARG A 131 11.08 -17.75 1.77
N TYR A 132 10.16 -17.27 2.59
CA TYR A 132 9.52 -15.98 2.37
C TYR A 132 9.28 -15.29 3.70
N ASP A 133 9.29 -13.97 3.63
CA ASP A 133 9.11 -13.11 4.80
C ASP A 133 7.65 -12.68 4.92
N TYR A 134 6.94 -12.60 3.79
CA TYR A 134 5.51 -12.28 3.74
C TYR A 134 4.79 -13.24 2.80
N ILE A 135 3.57 -13.63 3.19
CA ILE A 135 2.64 -14.36 2.34
C ILE A 135 1.26 -13.71 2.38
N ARG A 136 0.64 -13.54 1.21
CA ARG A 136 -0.78 -13.20 1.06
C ARG A 136 -1.47 -14.27 0.24
N CYS A 137 -2.60 -14.75 0.72
CA CYS A 137 -3.49 -15.67 0.01
C CYS A 137 -4.86 -15.02 -0.14
N LYS A 138 -5.44 -15.01 -1.34
CA LYS A 138 -6.76 -14.44 -1.60
C LYS A 138 -7.60 -15.34 -2.49
N HIS A 139 -8.80 -15.68 -2.04
CA HIS A 139 -9.81 -16.33 -2.88
C HIS A 139 -10.64 -15.25 -3.58
N LEU A 140 -10.35 -15.03 -4.87
CA LEU A 140 -10.86 -13.89 -5.64
C LEU A 140 -12.38 -13.89 -5.78
N THR A 141 -13.00 -15.06 -6.00
CA THR A 141 -14.45 -15.15 -6.20
C THR A 141 -15.28 -15.13 -4.91
N ALA A 142 -14.67 -15.44 -3.78
CA ALA A 142 -15.33 -15.41 -2.45
C ALA A 142 -14.89 -14.22 -1.60
N ASN A 143 -13.93 -13.44 -2.11
CA ASN A 143 -13.34 -12.27 -1.47
C ASN A 143 -12.84 -12.49 -0.04
N THR A 144 -12.32 -13.68 0.25
CA THR A 144 -11.63 -13.98 1.51
C THR A 144 -10.13 -13.85 1.32
N GLU A 145 -9.45 -13.29 2.31
CA GLU A 145 -8.01 -13.09 2.27
C GLU A 145 -7.35 -13.42 3.60
N PHE A 146 -6.10 -13.80 3.50
CA PHE A 146 -5.19 -14.08 4.61
C PHE A 146 -3.85 -13.44 4.27
N SER A 147 -3.24 -12.76 5.22
CA SER A 147 -1.85 -12.30 5.08
C SER A 147 -1.09 -12.54 6.38
N TYR A 148 0.20 -12.83 6.25
CA TYR A 148 1.07 -13.08 7.39
C TYR A 148 2.51 -12.70 7.09
N LEU A 149 3.15 -12.08 8.07
CA LEU A 149 4.57 -11.72 8.07
C LEU A 149 5.34 -12.71 8.94
N ALA A 150 6.21 -13.50 8.32
CA ALA A 150 6.92 -14.63 8.92
C ALA A 150 8.27 -14.27 9.58
N LEU A 151 8.78 -13.04 9.40
CA LEU A 151 9.99 -12.57 10.10
C LEU A 151 9.87 -11.12 10.60
N PRO A 152 10.31 -10.83 11.86
CA PRO A 152 10.26 -9.50 12.47
C PRO A 152 11.56 -8.66 12.34
N ALA A 153 12.59 -9.09 11.60
CA ALA A 153 13.92 -8.46 11.67
C ALA A 153 14.39 -7.66 10.43
N ASP A 154 13.94 -7.99 9.21
CA ASP A 154 14.48 -7.39 7.97
C ASP A 154 13.37 -6.86 7.02
N TYR A 155 12.31 -6.28 7.61
CA TYR A 155 11.23 -5.60 6.88
C TYR A 155 11.76 -4.63 5.81
N ASN A 156 12.89 -3.98 6.12
CA ASN A 156 13.54 -2.94 5.32
C ASN A 156 14.16 -3.46 4.01
N SER A 157 14.28 -4.78 3.83
CA SER A 157 14.76 -5.41 2.60
C SER A 157 13.64 -5.85 1.64
N LEU A 158 12.37 -5.71 2.06
CA LEU A 158 11.21 -6.27 1.36
C LEU A 158 10.72 -5.42 0.19
N PHE A 159 11.12 -4.15 0.12
CA PHE A 159 10.72 -3.22 -0.92
C PHE A 159 11.94 -2.53 -1.49
N ASN A 160 12.61 -3.20 -2.42
CA ASN A 160 13.37 -2.46 -3.40
C ASN A 160 12.39 -1.64 -4.20
N HIS A 161 12.51 -0.32 -4.08
CA HIS A 161 11.92 0.60 -5.03
C HIS A 161 12.34 0.11 -6.41
N THR A 162 11.39 -0.49 -7.14
CA THR A 162 11.56 -0.67 -8.58
C THR A 162 11.83 0.73 -9.09
N ALA A 163 13.03 0.92 -9.65
CA ALA A 163 13.37 2.11 -10.40
C ALA A 163 12.32 2.22 -11.53
N GLN A 164 11.23 2.93 -11.25
CA GLN A 164 10.34 3.38 -12.28
C GLN A 164 11.18 4.31 -13.13
N THR A 165 11.46 3.85 -14.34
CA THR A 165 11.88 4.74 -15.42
C THR A 165 10.82 5.82 -15.48
N GLU A 166 11.21 7.04 -15.07
CA GLU A 166 10.39 8.24 -15.24
C GLU A 166 9.94 8.30 -16.70
N LYS A 167 8.67 8.00 -16.95
CA LYS A 167 8.02 8.50 -18.16
C LYS A 167 7.95 10.02 -18.00
N PRO A 168 8.27 10.80 -19.04
CA PRO A 168 8.17 12.25 -18.94
C PRO A 168 6.72 12.59 -18.57
N LEU A 169 6.56 13.32 -17.47
CA LEU A 169 5.29 13.91 -17.04
C LEU A 169 4.64 14.55 -18.27
N GLN A 170 3.51 14.00 -18.73
CA GLN A 170 2.67 14.71 -19.68
C GLN A 170 2.10 15.92 -18.94
N THR A 171 2.55 17.12 -19.32
CA THR A 171 2.04 18.37 -18.78
C THR A 171 0.53 18.41 -19.01
N ILE A 172 -0.26 18.46 -17.94
CA ILE A 172 -1.73 18.51 -18.01
C ILE A 172 -2.15 19.94 -18.40
N ASN A 173 -1.90 20.32 -19.65
CA ASN A 173 -2.06 21.68 -20.16
C ASN A 173 -3.17 21.78 -21.21
N SER A 174 -4.26 21.02 -21.04
CA SER A 174 -5.38 20.92 -21.98
C SER A 174 -6.55 21.86 -21.65
N LYS A 175 -7.46 22.11 -22.61
CA LYS A 175 -8.68 22.90 -22.37
C LYS A 175 -9.51 22.36 -21.21
N ALA A 176 -9.59 21.04 -21.06
CA ALA A 176 -10.36 20.40 -19.98
C ALA A 176 -9.79 20.74 -18.60
N ALA A 177 -8.46 20.76 -18.46
CA ALA A 177 -7.81 21.19 -17.22
C ALA A 177 -8.12 22.66 -16.89
N GLY A 178 -8.11 23.53 -17.91
CA GLY A 178 -8.54 24.92 -17.80
C GLY A 178 -9.98 25.11 -17.34
N GLN A 179 -10.91 24.33 -17.92
CA GLN A 179 -12.34 24.39 -17.58
C GLN A 179 -12.59 23.94 -16.13
N LEU A 180 -11.88 22.91 -15.66
CA LEU A 180 -11.94 22.46 -14.27
C LEU A 180 -11.39 23.50 -13.30
N LEU A 181 -10.28 24.16 -13.65
CA LEU A 181 -9.76 25.26 -12.83
C LEU A 181 -10.72 26.44 -12.77
N ALA A 182 -11.41 26.78 -13.87
CA ALA A 182 -12.44 27.81 -13.85
C ALA A 182 -13.62 27.41 -12.94
N ALA A 183 -14.07 26.16 -13.01
CA ALA A 183 -15.11 25.65 -12.12
C ALA A 183 -14.68 25.68 -10.64
N GLY A 184 -13.44 25.26 -10.34
CA GLY A 184 -12.86 25.32 -9.00
C GLY A 184 -12.71 26.75 -8.48
N GLY A 185 -12.30 27.69 -9.32
CA GLY A 185 -12.20 29.11 -8.99
C GLY A 185 -13.56 29.75 -8.71
N ILE A 186 -14.61 29.40 -9.46
CA ILE A 186 -15.98 29.85 -9.20
C ILE A 186 -16.51 29.25 -7.89
N TYR A 187 -16.33 27.95 -7.69
CA TYR A 187 -16.82 27.25 -6.51
C TYR A 187 -16.15 27.73 -5.22
N ASN A 188 -14.84 27.94 -5.26
CA ASN A 188 -14.06 28.38 -4.10
C ASN A 188 -14.03 29.91 -3.95
N GLY A 189 -14.73 30.68 -4.80
CA GLY A 189 -14.68 32.14 -4.81
C GLY A 189 -13.31 32.74 -5.16
N ASN A 190 -12.34 31.93 -5.56
CA ASN A 190 -10.97 32.32 -5.88
C ASN A 190 -10.70 32.25 -7.39
N ILE A 191 -11.37 33.11 -8.14
CA ILE A 191 -11.25 33.15 -9.61
C ILE A 191 -9.80 33.50 -10.01
N GLU A 192 -9.20 34.51 -9.39
CA GLU A 192 -7.88 35.01 -9.80
C GLU A 192 -6.76 33.97 -9.58
N GLY A 193 -6.77 33.25 -8.45
CA GLY A 193 -5.75 32.24 -8.13
C GLY A 193 -5.81 31.04 -9.10
N PHE A 194 -7.02 30.56 -9.39
CA PHE A 194 -7.20 29.46 -10.34
C PHE A 194 -6.96 29.91 -11.79
N GLY A 195 -7.18 31.19 -12.11
CA GLY A 195 -6.81 31.77 -13.40
C GLY A 195 -5.30 31.82 -13.61
N LYS A 196 -4.54 32.21 -12.57
CA LYS A 196 -3.07 32.14 -12.59
C LYS A 196 -2.56 30.71 -12.70
N ALA A 197 -3.19 29.75 -12.02
CA ALA A 197 -2.86 28.34 -12.15
C ALA A 197 -3.09 27.82 -13.59
N ALA A 198 -4.19 28.23 -14.25
CA ALA A 198 -4.45 27.87 -15.64
C ALA A 198 -3.46 28.49 -16.63
N GLU A 199 -2.95 29.69 -16.32
CA GLU A 199 -1.88 30.34 -17.09
C GLU A 199 -0.53 29.67 -16.88
N GLN A 200 -0.20 29.28 -15.64
CA GLN A 200 1.03 28.58 -15.29
C GLN A 200 1.09 27.15 -15.85
N LEU A 201 -0.06 26.46 -15.95
CA LEU A 201 -0.15 25.16 -16.64
C LEU A 201 0.19 25.27 -18.13
N GLY A 202 -0.01 26.45 -18.74
CA GLY A 202 0.28 26.70 -20.15
C GLY A 202 -0.61 25.91 -21.11
N GLY A 203 -0.16 25.77 -22.37
CA GLY A 203 -0.89 25.05 -23.42
C GLY A 203 -2.29 25.62 -23.67
N ASP A 204 -3.27 24.73 -23.76
CA ASP A 204 -4.69 25.03 -23.98
C ASP A 204 -5.48 25.30 -22.69
N ALA A 205 -4.86 25.17 -21.51
CA ALA A 205 -5.54 25.35 -20.22
C ALA A 205 -6.08 26.78 -20.04
N GLN A 206 -5.31 27.81 -20.42
CA GLN A 206 -5.79 29.19 -20.32
C GLN A 206 -6.99 29.45 -21.25
N ALA A 207 -7.02 28.82 -22.43
CA ALA A 207 -8.14 28.93 -23.37
C ALA A 207 -9.40 28.25 -22.82
N GLY A 208 -9.27 27.06 -22.25
CA GLY A 208 -10.37 26.35 -21.59
C GLY A 208 -10.91 27.10 -20.37
N TYR A 209 -10.02 27.72 -19.58
CA TYR A 209 -10.38 28.56 -18.44
C TYR A 209 -11.19 29.79 -18.88
N LYS A 210 -10.66 30.55 -19.86
CA LYS A 210 -11.36 31.73 -20.42
C LYS A 210 -12.68 31.36 -21.07
N GLN A 211 -12.78 30.21 -21.74
CA GLN A 211 -14.04 29.75 -22.34
C GLN A 211 -15.19 29.63 -21.32
N VAL A 212 -14.89 29.21 -20.08
CA VAL A 212 -15.88 29.13 -19.00
C VAL A 212 -16.20 30.52 -18.45
N MET A 213 -15.19 31.39 -18.32
CA MET A 213 -15.31 32.72 -17.72
C MET A 213 -15.92 33.78 -18.65
N ASP A 214 -15.62 33.73 -19.96
CA ASP A 214 -16.06 34.69 -20.97
C ASP A 214 -17.51 34.45 -21.42
N ASN A 215 -18.11 33.32 -21.05
CA ASN A 215 -19.54 33.07 -21.22
C ASN A 215 -20.35 33.88 -20.18
N ARG A 216 -20.26 35.21 -20.29
CA ARG A 216 -20.97 36.19 -19.46
C ARG A 216 -22.48 36.01 -19.66
N GLY A 217 -23.14 35.37 -18.70
CA GLY A 217 -24.59 35.45 -18.56
C GLY A 217 -25.38 34.17 -18.32
N LEU A 218 -24.77 33.02 -18.01
CA LEU A 218 -25.56 31.79 -17.82
C LEU A 218 -25.18 30.84 -16.68
N ILE A 219 -24.31 31.23 -15.74
CA ILE A 219 -23.88 30.33 -14.66
C ILE A 219 -23.84 31.05 -13.30
N VAL A 220 -24.99 31.57 -12.86
CA VAL A 220 -25.22 31.92 -11.45
C VAL A 220 -26.07 30.85 -10.74
N ALA A 221 -26.47 29.76 -11.40
CA ALA A 221 -27.34 28.77 -10.74
C ALA A 221 -27.30 27.31 -11.23
N GLY A 222 -26.37 26.87 -12.12
CA GLY A 222 -26.56 25.50 -12.63
C GLY A 222 -25.55 24.88 -13.60
N ALA A 223 -24.24 25.08 -13.44
CA ALA A 223 -23.25 24.35 -14.26
C ALA A 223 -22.33 23.39 -13.48
N SER A 224 -22.68 23.03 -12.24
CA SER A 224 -22.09 21.86 -11.59
C SER A 224 -22.55 20.54 -12.25
N LEU A 225 -23.45 20.57 -13.23
CA LEU A 225 -23.99 19.36 -13.86
C LEU A 225 -23.27 18.92 -15.15
N ALA A 226 -22.61 19.82 -15.89
CA ALA A 226 -22.10 19.45 -17.23
C ALA A 226 -20.80 18.63 -17.18
N ALA A 227 -19.92 18.84 -16.19
CA ALA A 227 -18.75 17.98 -16.00
C ALA A 227 -19.08 16.68 -15.24
N ILE A 228 -20.21 16.64 -14.54
CA ILE A 228 -20.74 15.44 -13.85
C ILE A 228 -21.54 14.53 -14.82
N LEU A 229 -21.95 15.03 -15.99
CA LEU A 229 -22.74 14.26 -16.97
C LEU A 229 -21.95 13.20 -17.77
N THR A 230 -20.64 13.04 -17.55
CA THR A 230 -19.85 11.97 -18.20
C THR A 230 -19.45 10.80 -17.29
N MET A 231 -19.70 10.84 -15.97
CA MET A 231 -19.48 9.66 -15.11
C MET A 231 -20.57 9.57 -14.02
N GLY A 232 -21.40 8.54 -14.11
CA GLY A 232 -22.73 8.50 -13.51
C GLY A 232 -22.84 8.26 -12.00
N LYS A 233 -23.94 8.80 -11.46
CA LYS A 233 -24.79 8.34 -10.34
C LYS A 233 -24.18 8.21 -8.94
N ILE A 234 -24.15 9.31 -8.18
CA ILE A 234 -24.35 9.31 -6.72
C ILE A 234 -25.18 10.57 -6.36
N LYS A 235 -26.22 10.42 -5.51
CA LYS A 235 -27.01 11.53 -4.94
C LYS A 235 -26.67 11.65 -3.45
N PHE A 236 -26.38 12.85 -2.96
CA PHE A 236 -26.44 13.19 -1.52
C PHE A 236 -27.07 14.59 -1.30
N PRO A 237 -27.69 14.83 -0.13
CA PRO A 237 -28.55 15.98 0.13
C PRO A 237 -27.81 17.20 0.71
N GLU A 238 -28.53 18.33 0.67
CA GLU A 238 -28.13 19.73 0.88
C GLU A 238 -27.55 20.04 2.29
N LEU A 239 -26.50 20.87 2.33
CA LEU A 239 -25.93 21.46 3.55
C LEU A 239 -26.26 22.96 3.59
N GLY A 240 -26.63 23.42 4.79
CA GLY A 240 -27.00 24.79 5.12
C GLY A 240 -25.83 25.78 5.19
N GLU A 241 -26.23 27.03 5.40
CA GLU A 241 -25.58 28.31 5.10
C GLU A 241 -24.28 28.68 5.83
N PRO A 242 -23.54 29.69 5.29
CA PRO A 242 -22.11 29.89 5.45
C PRO A 242 -21.75 30.93 6.53
N GLY A 243 -20.64 30.71 7.22
CA GLY A 243 -20.12 31.63 8.22
C GLY A 243 -18.58 31.66 8.24
N GLU A 244 -18.06 32.71 7.63
CA GLU A 244 -16.79 33.39 7.94
C GLU A 244 -15.46 32.71 7.54
N LEU A 245 -15.05 33.15 6.35
CA LEU A 245 -13.70 33.25 5.82
C LEU A 245 -12.75 33.96 6.80
N GLU A 246 -11.60 33.36 7.10
CA GLU A 246 -10.31 34.06 7.17
C GLU A 246 -9.16 33.05 7.31
N GLY A 247 -8.19 33.11 6.38
CA GLY A 247 -6.96 32.30 6.43
C GLY A 247 -6.59 31.70 5.07
N LEU A 248 -5.89 32.48 4.25
CA LEU A 248 -5.34 32.06 2.95
C LEU A 248 -4.19 31.05 3.10
N GLU A 249 -4.04 30.24 2.05
CA GLU A 249 -3.06 29.18 1.79
C GLU A 249 -3.35 27.81 2.42
N ARG A 250 -3.70 26.80 1.59
CA ARG A 250 -2.89 25.58 1.34
C ARG A 250 -3.70 24.49 0.64
N PHE A 251 -3.08 23.85 -0.35
CA PHE A 251 -3.56 22.59 -0.93
C PHE A 251 -3.20 21.47 0.05
N GLY A 252 -4.18 20.97 0.80
CA GLY A 252 -4.07 19.80 1.68
C GLY A 252 -5.48 19.24 1.95
N ALA A 253 -5.60 17.92 2.13
CA ALA A 253 -6.84 17.34 2.62
C ALA A 253 -6.96 17.67 4.11
N ARG A 254 -8.16 18.09 4.54
CA ARG A 254 -8.44 18.31 5.97
C ARG A 254 -8.96 16.99 6.56
N GLY A 255 -8.32 16.53 7.64
CA GLY A 255 -8.77 15.37 8.40
C GLY A 255 -10.21 15.56 8.88
N THR A 256 -11.04 14.53 8.72
CA THR A 256 -12.46 14.58 9.04
C THR A 256 -12.68 14.55 10.55
N TYR A 257 -11.84 13.84 11.30
CA TYR A 257 -11.94 13.70 12.76
C TYR A 257 -11.04 14.70 13.50
N THR A 258 -9.85 14.95 12.97
CA THR A 258 -8.86 15.84 13.57
C THR A 258 -9.01 17.30 13.18
N GLY A 259 -9.62 17.58 12.02
CA GLY A 259 -9.64 18.92 11.43
C GLY A 259 -8.27 19.44 11.00
N ARG A 260 -7.19 18.63 11.10
CA ARG A 260 -5.82 18.98 10.75
C ARG A 260 -5.60 18.90 9.24
N GLU A 261 -4.77 19.78 8.70
CA GLU A 261 -4.39 19.74 7.29
C GLU A 261 -3.24 18.77 7.07
N PHE A 262 -3.37 17.90 6.06
CA PHE A 262 -2.31 16.98 5.65
C PHE A 262 -2.43 16.61 4.17
N GLU A 263 -1.38 16.03 3.60
CA GLU A 263 -1.37 15.54 2.22
C GLU A 263 -1.50 14.00 2.22
N PRO A 264 -2.62 13.42 1.75
CA PRO A 264 -2.81 11.96 1.77
C PRO A 264 -1.77 11.19 0.96
N ALA A 265 -1.20 11.81 -0.08
CA ALA A 265 -0.15 11.22 -0.89
C ALA A 265 1.19 11.08 -0.14
N LEU A 266 1.39 11.89 0.91
CA LEU A 266 2.61 11.90 1.75
C LEU A 266 2.40 11.22 3.11
N ALA A 267 1.27 10.54 3.31
CA ALA A 267 0.88 9.95 4.59
C ALA A 267 1.33 8.50 4.79
N GLY A 268 2.12 7.94 3.86
CA GLY A 268 2.61 6.57 3.98
C GLY A 268 1.54 5.49 3.78
N GLY A 269 0.51 5.76 2.98
CA GLY A 269 -0.57 4.80 2.67
C GLY A 269 -1.97 5.44 2.68
N PRO A 270 -2.98 4.76 2.14
CA PRO A 270 -4.36 5.24 2.19
C PRO A 270 -4.86 5.34 3.64
N ILE A 271 -5.86 6.19 3.88
CA ILE A 271 -6.58 6.19 5.15
C ILE A 271 -7.53 4.99 5.16
N GLU A 272 -7.50 4.24 6.24
CA GLU A 272 -8.34 3.08 6.48
C GLU A 272 -9.36 3.37 7.59
N ASN A 273 -10.32 2.48 7.80
CA ASN A 273 -11.33 2.63 8.85
C ASN A 273 -11.06 1.55 9.90
N LEU A 274 -10.06 1.80 10.75
CA LEU A 274 -9.53 0.87 11.73
C LEU A 274 -10.24 1.00 13.09
N SER A 275 -10.07 -0.01 13.91
CA SER A 275 -10.59 -0.07 15.27
C SER A 275 -9.48 -0.54 16.21
N THR A 276 -9.49 -0.03 17.43
CA THR A 276 -8.60 -0.48 18.50
C THR A 276 -9.17 -1.68 19.25
N GLU A 277 -10.42 -2.07 18.94
CA GLU A 277 -11.13 -3.14 19.62
C GLU A 277 -10.47 -4.50 19.37
N GLY A 278 -10.12 -5.20 20.45
CA GLY A 278 -9.41 -6.48 20.37
C GLY A 278 -7.90 -6.36 20.14
N ALA A 279 -7.33 -5.15 20.16
CA ALA A 279 -5.87 -4.99 20.17
C ALA A 279 -5.26 -5.64 21.41
N ILE A 280 -4.19 -6.41 21.20
CA ILE A 280 -3.44 -7.08 22.26
C ILE A 280 -2.10 -6.35 22.39
N ILE A 281 -1.86 -5.77 23.56
CA ILE A 281 -0.58 -5.16 23.92
C ILE A 281 0.40 -6.29 24.20
N ASP A 282 1.43 -6.43 23.37
CA ASP A 282 2.48 -7.43 23.52
C ASP A 282 3.88 -6.81 23.46
N GLN A 283 4.88 -7.62 23.80
CA GLN A 283 6.27 -7.18 23.85
C GLN A 283 6.80 -6.70 22.48
N ALA A 284 6.28 -7.24 21.36
CA ALA A 284 6.73 -6.88 20.02
C ALA A 284 6.21 -5.50 19.59
N GLY A 285 4.95 -5.19 19.90
CA GLY A 285 4.40 -3.86 19.68
C GLY A 285 5.05 -2.82 20.57
N ILE A 286 5.32 -3.12 21.85
CA ILE A 286 6.06 -2.20 22.73
C ILE A 286 7.45 -1.89 22.16
N ALA A 287 8.19 -2.90 21.69
CA ALA A 287 9.49 -2.69 21.06
C ALA A 287 9.40 -1.83 19.77
N THR A 288 8.28 -1.94 19.05
CA THR A 288 8.00 -1.11 17.86
C THR A 288 7.80 0.34 18.25
N ILE A 289 7.04 0.60 19.31
CA ILE A 289 6.81 1.95 19.85
C ILE A 289 8.12 2.54 20.37
N GLU A 290 8.92 1.79 21.14
CA GLU A 290 10.23 2.27 21.62
C GLU A 290 11.16 2.64 20.45
N LYS A 291 11.17 1.84 19.38
CA LYS A 291 11.92 2.16 18.16
C LYS A 291 11.36 3.40 17.46
N HIS A 292 10.04 3.54 17.37
CA HIS A 292 9.39 4.71 16.79
C HIS A 292 9.80 5.97 17.54
N LEU A 293 9.60 5.99 18.87
CA LEU A 293 9.89 7.12 19.74
C LEU A 293 11.37 7.50 19.75
N SER A 294 12.28 6.53 19.59
CA SER A 294 13.73 6.80 19.59
C SER A 294 14.21 7.74 18.49
N ARG A 295 13.38 8.03 17.47
CA ARG A 295 13.70 9.01 16.41
C ARG A 295 13.46 10.46 16.85
N PHE A 296 12.60 10.68 17.84
CA PHE A 296 12.20 12.01 18.28
C PHE A 296 13.00 12.43 19.52
N ALA A 297 12.88 13.71 19.89
CA ALA A 297 13.38 14.18 21.17
C ALA A 297 12.66 13.46 22.33
N ALA A 298 13.39 13.17 23.40
CA ALA A 298 12.82 12.50 24.57
C ALA A 298 11.66 13.31 25.15
N ASP A 299 10.55 12.62 25.39
CA ASP A 299 9.31 13.17 25.94
C ASP A 299 8.90 12.35 27.18
N PRO A 300 8.87 12.95 28.38
CA PRO A 300 8.46 12.27 29.61
C PRO A 300 7.07 11.63 29.55
N ALA A 301 6.12 12.20 28.79
CA ALA A 301 4.78 11.64 28.67
C ALA A 301 4.81 10.30 27.92
N ASN A 302 5.66 10.17 26.89
CA ASN A 302 5.85 8.94 26.16
C ASN A 302 6.52 7.87 27.02
N ASP A 303 7.48 8.23 27.87
CA ASP A 303 8.13 7.30 28.81
C ASP A 303 7.12 6.69 29.80
N VAL A 304 6.20 7.51 30.32
CA VAL A 304 5.12 7.05 31.21
C VAL A 304 4.19 6.09 30.46
N MET A 305 3.78 6.43 29.24
CA MET A 305 2.93 5.55 28.43
C MET A 305 3.61 4.22 28.12
N VAL A 306 4.90 4.20 27.77
CA VAL A 306 5.65 2.97 27.51
C VAL A 306 5.77 2.10 28.77
N GLU A 307 6.06 2.67 29.94
CA GLU A 307 6.10 1.89 31.18
C GLU A 307 4.71 1.36 31.56
N ARG A 308 3.66 2.16 31.31
CA ARG A 308 2.27 1.73 31.50
C ARG A 308 1.91 0.54 30.61
N LEU A 309 2.28 0.57 29.32
CA LEU A 309 2.11 -0.57 28.41
C LEU A 309 2.86 -1.82 28.87
N LYS A 310 4.09 -1.68 29.41
CA LYS A 310 4.84 -2.80 29.99
C LYS A 310 4.14 -3.41 31.20
N ARG A 311 3.54 -2.59 32.08
CA ARG A 311 2.74 -3.07 33.22
C ARG A 311 1.49 -3.83 32.76
N ILE A 312 0.85 -3.39 31.68
CA ILE A 312 -0.28 -4.10 31.05
C ILE A 312 0.18 -5.44 30.49
N GLU A 313 1.29 -5.48 29.75
CA GLU A 313 1.86 -6.70 29.17
C GLU A 313 2.23 -7.74 30.24
N ARG A 314 2.80 -7.29 31.37
CA ARG A 314 3.09 -8.13 32.54
C ARG A 314 1.83 -8.58 33.30
N GLY A 315 0.65 -8.07 32.94
CA GLY A 315 -0.63 -8.38 33.60
C GLY A 315 -0.79 -7.73 34.98
N GLU A 316 -0.01 -6.68 35.28
CA GLU A 316 -0.07 -5.96 36.57
C GLU A 316 -1.29 -5.04 36.66
N ILE A 317 -1.73 -4.51 35.51
CA ILE A 317 -2.91 -3.66 35.37
C ILE A 317 -3.70 -4.04 34.10
N PRO A 318 -5.03 -3.88 34.07
CA PRO A 318 -5.82 -4.09 32.86
C PRO A 318 -5.61 -2.92 31.87
N PRO A 319 -5.73 -3.16 30.55
CA PRO A 319 -5.69 -2.10 29.56
C PRO A 319 -6.95 -1.24 29.60
N GLU A 320 -6.78 0.08 29.48
CA GLU A 320 -7.86 1.02 29.24
C GLU A 320 -7.93 1.42 27.76
N GLN A 321 -9.04 2.04 27.35
CA GLN A 321 -9.23 2.47 25.96
C GLN A 321 -8.11 3.40 25.48
N ILE A 322 -7.61 4.26 26.36
CA ILE A 322 -6.51 5.18 26.03
C ILE A 322 -5.18 4.46 25.80
N ASP A 323 -4.93 3.37 26.52
CA ASP A 323 -3.74 2.53 26.33
C ASP A 323 -3.78 1.84 24.97
N LEU A 324 -4.97 1.36 24.57
CA LEU A 324 -5.20 0.75 23.26
C LEU A 324 -5.09 1.79 22.14
N ASN A 325 -5.64 2.99 22.33
CA ASN A 325 -5.51 4.09 21.38
C ASN A 325 -4.04 4.43 21.15
N TYR A 326 -3.28 4.71 22.21
CA TYR A 326 -1.85 5.01 22.12
C TYR A 326 -1.08 3.88 21.44
N TYR A 327 -1.26 2.63 21.92
CA TYR A 327 -0.54 1.48 21.38
C TYR A 327 -0.77 1.29 19.88
N THR A 328 -2.04 1.30 19.45
CA THR A 328 -2.40 1.07 18.05
C THR A 328 -2.04 2.25 17.15
N HIS A 329 -2.18 3.48 17.66
CA HIS A 329 -1.76 4.70 16.99
C HIS A 329 -0.26 4.69 16.74
N GLU A 330 0.57 4.54 17.77
CA GLU A 330 2.04 4.58 17.64
C GLU A 330 2.58 3.47 16.72
N CYS A 331 1.98 2.27 16.77
CA CYS A 331 2.35 1.17 15.87
C CYS A 331 2.03 1.48 14.40
N ARG A 332 0.84 2.04 14.13
CA ARG A 332 0.39 2.39 12.77
C ARG A 332 1.13 3.61 12.24
N GLU A 333 1.44 4.57 13.10
CA GLU A 333 2.26 5.73 12.74
C GLU A 333 3.66 5.27 12.31
N PHE A 334 4.30 4.41 13.10
CA PHE A 334 5.58 3.81 12.72
C PHE A 334 5.53 3.06 11.38
N GLU A 335 4.45 2.31 11.11
CA GLU A 335 4.26 1.62 9.83
C GLU A 335 4.24 2.61 8.66
N ARG A 336 3.50 3.71 8.77
CA ARG A 336 3.44 4.77 7.76
C ARG A 336 4.79 5.44 7.53
N TYR A 337 5.56 5.68 8.60
CA TYR A 337 6.95 6.15 8.46
C TYR A 337 7.84 5.15 7.72
N CYS A 338 7.72 3.85 8.00
CA CYS A 338 8.48 2.82 7.29
C CYS A 338 8.12 2.80 5.80
N ILE A 339 6.83 2.95 5.44
CA ILE A 339 6.37 3.03 4.06
C ILE A 339 6.98 4.23 3.32
N LEU A 340 7.23 5.34 4.03
CA LEU A 340 7.89 6.53 3.49
C LEU A 340 9.43 6.48 3.51
N GLY A 341 10.02 5.34 3.91
CA GLY A 341 11.47 5.14 3.96
C GLY A 341 12.16 5.67 5.22
N TRP A 342 11.41 6.01 6.27
CA TRP A 342 11.92 6.58 7.53
C TRP A 342 11.85 5.58 8.68
N GLU A 343 12.60 4.50 8.52
CA GLU A 343 12.68 3.40 9.50
C GLU A 343 13.55 3.77 10.70
N THR A 344 14.55 4.63 10.46
CA THR A 344 15.46 5.21 11.47
C THR A 344 15.67 6.69 11.21
N GLY A 345 15.65 7.49 12.27
CA GLY A 345 15.79 8.94 12.18
C GLY A 345 14.59 9.63 11.52
N GLU A 346 14.74 10.91 11.24
CA GLU A 346 13.77 11.76 10.58
C GLU A 346 14.50 12.83 9.75
N PRO A 347 13.85 13.44 8.74
CA PRO A 347 14.45 14.53 7.99
C PRO A 347 14.66 15.75 8.89
N GLU A 348 15.77 16.46 8.69
CA GLU A 348 16.08 17.63 9.51
C GLU A 348 15.13 18.81 9.22
N GLY A 349 14.78 19.56 10.26
CA GLY A 349 14.07 20.83 10.16
C GLY A 349 12.61 20.69 9.72
N VAL A 350 12.18 21.54 8.79
CA VAL A 350 10.76 21.70 8.41
C VAL A 350 10.20 20.44 7.72
N GLU A 351 11.07 19.67 7.05
CA GLU A 351 10.65 18.45 6.36
C GLU A 351 10.33 17.31 7.35
N GLY A 352 11.03 17.24 8.48
CA GLY A 352 10.69 16.33 9.59
C GLY A 352 9.32 16.62 10.17
N TYR A 353 9.03 17.90 10.43
CA TYR A 353 7.71 18.32 10.90
C TYR A 353 6.59 18.02 9.89
N LYS A 354 6.82 18.23 8.58
CA LYS A 354 5.83 17.91 7.54
C LYS A 354 5.56 16.41 7.47
N LEU A 355 6.62 15.60 7.46
CA LEU A 355 6.53 14.15 7.48
C LEU A 355 5.69 13.69 8.68
N TRP A 356 6.05 14.15 9.88
CA TRP A 356 5.31 13.88 11.10
C TRP A 356 3.86 14.29 10.96
N ASN A 357 3.59 15.53 10.55
CA ASN A 357 2.22 16.02 10.48
C ASN A 357 1.37 15.20 9.50
N HIS A 358 1.90 14.79 8.36
CA HIS A 358 1.16 13.99 7.39
C HIS A 358 0.86 12.57 7.89
N VAL A 359 1.86 11.92 8.46
CA VAL A 359 1.76 10.55 8.95
C VAL A 359 0.88 10.51 10.21
N HIS A 360 1.18 11.34 11.19
CA HIS A 360 0.45 11.43 12.45
C HIS A 360 -1.04 11.78 12.23
N THR A 361 -1.33 12.77 11.37
CA THR A 361 -2.73 13.12 11.04
C THR A 361 -3.46 11.96 10.39
N ALA A 362 -2.85 11.25 9.44
CA ALA A 362 -3.49 10.11 8.79
C ALA A 362 -3.75 8.94 9.74
N THR A 363 -2.86 8.70 10.71
CA THR A 363 -3.06 7.68 11.75
C THR A 363 -4.22 8.02 12.68
N LEU A 364 -4.34 9.30 13.08
CA LEU A 364 -5.50 9.74 13.87
C LEU A 364 -6.82 9.51 13.10
N GLU A 365 -6.82 9.77 11.79
CA GLU A 365 -7.98 9.49 10.93
C GLU A 365 -8.28 7.99 10.78
N ASP A 366 -7.26 7.12 10.76
CA ASP A 366 -7.44 5.65 10.71
C ASP A 366 -8.30 5.15 11.89
N PHE A 367 -8.07 5.71 13.08
CA PHE A 367 -8.74 5.32 14.32
C PHE A 367 -9.85 6.28 14.77
N LYS A 368 -10.17 7.31 13.97
CA LYS A 368 -11.18 8.34 14.27
C LYS A 368 -10.91 9.10 15.57
N LEU A 369 -9.64 9.29 15.90
CA LEU A 369 -9.19 10.05 17.05
C LEU A 369 -9.21 11.55 16.70
N LYS A 370 -9.52 12.41 17.66
CA LYS A 370 -9.51 13.87 17.44
C LYS A 370 -8.10 14.43 17.52
N GLY A 371 -7.18 13.70 18.15
CA GLY A 371 -5.81 14.14 18.38
C GLY A 371 -5.69 15.06 19.59
N GLU A 372 -6.66 14.98 20.52
CA GLU A 372 -6.56 15.64 21.82
C GLU A 372 -5.58 14.85 22.70
N LEU A 373 -4.92 15.51 23.65
CA LEU A 373 -3.99 14.85 24.58
C LEU A 373 -4.68 13.67 25.29
N GLU A 374 -5.95 13.83 25.63
CA GLU A 374 -6.79 12.84 26.30
C GLU A 374 -7.20 11.66 25.40
N ASP A 375 -6.94 11.71 24.09
CA ASP A 375 -7.17 10.57 23.19
C ASP A 375 -6.01 9.56 23.22
N LEU A 376 -4.79 10.04 23.52
CA LEU A 376 -3.55 9.29 23.39
C LEU A 376 -2.77 9.16 24.71
N TYR A 377 -2.88 10.10 25.65
CA TYR A 377 -2.10 10.10 26.88
C TYR A 377 -2.97 9.86 28.10
N HIS A 378 -2.68 8.77 28.81
CA HIS A 378 -3.30 8.50 30.11
C HIS A 378 -3.01 9.65 31.09
N PRO A 379 -3.94 10.01 32.01
CA PRO A 379 -3.71 11.09 32.98
C PRO A 379 -2.39 10.98 33.77
N GLU A 380 -1.92 9.75 34.06
CA GLU A 380 -0.61 9.49 34.67
C GLU A 380 0.58 10.10 33.88
N ALA A 381 0.44 10.27 32.56
CA ALA A 381 1.45 10.85 31.69
C ALA A 381 1.33 12.39 31.54
N LEU A 382 0.26 12.99 32.07
CA LEU A 382 -0.03 14.41 32.00
C LEU A 382 0.22 15.16 33.33
N GLU A 383 0.56 14.42 34.38
CA GLU A 383 1.00 14.92 35.69
C GLU A 383 2.50 15.18 35.73
#